data_AF-A0A8P0P937-F1
#
_entry.id   AF-A0A8P0P937-F1
#
_cell.length_a   1.000
_cell.length_b   1.000
_cell.length_c   1.000
_cell.angle_alpha   90.00
_cell.angle_beta   90.00
_cell.angle_gamma   90.00
#
_symmetry.space_group_name_H-M   'P 1'
#
loop_
_entity.id
_entity.type
_entity.pdbx_description
1 polymer ?
#
loop_
_entity_poly.entity_id
_entity_poly.type
_entity_poly.pdbx_seq_one_letter_code
_entity_poly.pdbx_strand_id
1 'polypeptide(L)'
;MSRGDAQPARALAKPAFSDPQASALVESVFGLKVSQIRPLPSYDDQNFHVRVAGAEGGPGGPCEYVLKISNAEASRTPELLQVQTHALLFLRAAGLPTASVCRSKGGGLTSLVSADGGSRVTSYVVRLLTYLPGIPVAEVPVGPLLLYEIGRLAANLDETLEKFHHPKLSCLHRENFIWNLRNVPLLEKHVDILGQGQNRELVVRVIQLFKDEVLTKLKHFRE
;
A
#
# COMPACT_ATOMS: atom_id res chain seq x y z
N MET A 1 32.68 20.11 20.81
CA MET A 1 31.43 19.55 21.35
C MET A 1 30.61 19.06 20.17
N SER A 2 30.05 17.86 20.29
CA SER A 2 29.74 16.90 19.21
C SER A 2 29.04 17.45 17.97
N ARG A 3 29.58 17.05 16.81
CA ARG A 3 28.85 16.93 15.55
C ARG A 3 27.66 16.01 15.81
N GLY A 4 26.45 16.52 15.60
CA GLY A 4 25.24 15.71 15.66
C GLY A 4 25.37 14.56 14.66
N ASP A 5 25.18 13.34 15.15
CA ASP A 5 25.06 12.15 14.32
C ASP A 5 23.92 12.37 13.32
N ALA A 6 24.27 12.71 12.09
CA ALA A 6 23.37 12.55 10.97
C ALA A 6 23.02 11.05 10.93
N GLN A 7 21.79 10.72 11.32
CA GLN A 7 21.26 9.38 11.14
C GLN A 7 21.56 8.95 9.71
N PRO A 8 22.18 7.76 9.50
CA PRO A 8 22.53 7.32 8.16
C PRO A 8 21.24 7.32 7.33
N ALA A 9 21.35 7.86 6.10
CA ALA A 9 20.26 7.88 5.13
C ALA A 9 19.56 6.53 5.17
N ARG A 10 18.31 6.53 5.65
CA ARG A 10 17.51 5.31 5.82
C ARG A 10 17.55 4.59 4.48
N ALA A 11 18.22 3.43 4.44
CA ALA A 11 18.37 2.63 3.23
C ALA A 11 17.01 2.58 2.53
N LEU A 12 16.97 2.91 1.23
CA LEU A 12 15.74 3.02 0.45
C LEU A 12 14.88 1.78 0.73
N ALA A 13 13.82 1.95 1.54
CA ALA A 13 12.92 0.86 1.86
C ALA A 13 12.15 0.43 0.60
N LYS A 14 12.04 1.35 -0.37
CA LYS A 14 11.40 1.13 -1.65
C LYS A 14 12.20 0.12 -2.51
N PRO A 15 11.54 -0.91 -3.05
CA PRO A 15 12.18 -1.83 -3.98
C PRO A 15 12.57 -1.12 -5.28
N ALA A 16 13.66 -1.57 -5.90
CA ALA A 16 14.19 -1.01 -7.14
C ALA A 16 14.39 -2.10 -8.22
N PHE A 17 13.40 -2.96 -8.40
CA PHE A 17 13.40 -3.99 -9.44
C PHE A 17 13.28 -3.33 -10.82
N SER A 18 14.07 -3.79 -11.78
CA SER A 18 13.91 -3.43 -13.19
C SER A 18 12.77 -4.23 -13.83
N ASP A 19 12.29 -3.78 -14.99
CA ASP A 19 11.24 -4.46 -15.76
C ASP A 19 11.57 -5.94 -16.05
N PRO A 20 12.81 -6.32 -16.46
CA PRO A 20 13.19 -7.73 -16.61
C PRO A 20 13.16 -8.51 -15.29
N GLN A 21 13.63 -7.92 -14.18
CA GLN A 21 13.61 -8.57 -12.88
C GLN A 21 12.18 -8.79 -12.39
N ALA A 22 11.30 -7.81 -12.55
CA ALA A 22 9.89 -7.92 -12.21
C ALA A 22 9.15 -8.94 -13.09
N SER A 23 9.50 -9.04 -14.38
CA SER A 23 8.95 -10.06 -15.28
C SER A 23 9.36 -11.47 -14.85
N ALA A 24 10.66 -11.67 -14.60
CA ALA A 24 11.19 -12.93 -14.09
C ALA A 24 10.57 -13.32 -12.74
N LEU A 25 10.26 -12.32 -11.90
CA LEU A 25 9.56 -12.52 -10.63
C LEU A 25 8.15 -13.06 -10.83
N VAL A 26 7.40 -12.51 -11.79
CA VAL A 26 6.04 -12.99 -12.10
C VAL A 26 6.10 -14.43 -12.62
N GLU A 27 7.00 -14.72 -13.55
CA GLU A 27 7.15 -16.04 -14.14
C GLU A 27 7.58 -17.10 -13.12
N SER A 28 8.57 -16.78 -12.28
CA SER A 28 9.10 -17.71 -11.28
C SER A 28 8.12 -17.97 -10.12
N VAL A 29 7.47 -16.92 -9.60
CA VAL A 29 6.61 -17.01 -8.41
C VAL A 29 5.19 -17.43 -8.77
N PHE A 30 4.64 -16.94 -9.88
CA PHE A 30 3.23 -17.14 -10.25
C PHE A 30 3.04 -18.05 -11.48
N GLY A 31 4.11 -18.37 -12.22
CA GLY A 31 4.03 -19.28 -13.36
C GLY A 31 3.34 -18.68 -14.59
N LEU A 32 3.23 -17.35 -14.65
CA LEU A 32 2.56 -16.64 -15.73
C LEU A 32 3.58 -16.01 -16.66
N LYS A 33 3.56 -16.40 -17.94
CA LYS A 33 4.47 -15.87 -18.98
C LYS A 33 4.16 -14.40 -19.27
N VAL A 34 5.09 -13.51 -18.99
CA VAL A 34 4.88 -12.07 -19.16
C VAL A 34 5.05 -11.69 -20.63
N SER A 35 4.02 -11.04 -21.21
CA SER A 35 4.07 -10.50 -22.57
C SER A 35 4.46 -9.02 -22.58
N GLN A 36 4.03 -8.27 -21.56
CA GLN A 36 4.38 -6.87 -21.38
C GLN A 36 4.39 -6.53 -19.89
N ILE A 37 5.34 -5.70 -19.47
CA ILE A 37 5.36 -5.13 -18.13
C ILE A 37 5.63 -3.63 -18.24
N ARG A 38 5.07 -2.85 -17.31
CA ARG A 38 5.43 -1.43 -17.15
C ARG A 38 5.26 -1.00 -15.69
N PRO A 39 6.09 -0.08 -15.18
CA PRO A 39 5.91 0.45 -13.83
C PRO A 39 4.59 1.22 -13.71
N LEU A 40 4.00 1.17 -12.52
CA LEU A 40 2.88 2.02 -12.10
C LEU A 40 3.35 3.05 -11.07
N PRO A 41 2.68 4.22 -10.97
CA PRO A 41 2.91 5.16 -9.89
C PRO A 41 2.86 4.45 -8.52
N SER A 42 3.85 4.72 -7.69
CA SER A 42 4.04 4.04 -6.41
C SER A 42 4.86 4.91 -5.46
N TYR A 43 4.56 4.83 -4.16
CA TYR A 43 5.24 5.60 -3.12
C TYR A 43 6.32 4.75 -2.44
N ASP A 44 6.00 4.09 -1.32
CA ASP A 44 6.94 3.22 -0.59
C ASP A 44 7.14 1.87 -1.27
N ASP A 45 6.08 1.31 -1.86
CA ASP A 45 6.13 0.02 -2.58
C ASP A 45 6.57 0.22 -4.04
N GLN A 46 6.78 -0.87 -4.77
CA GLN A 46 6.97 -0.86 -6.22
C GLN A 46 5.86 -1.68 -6.90
N ASN A 47 5.13 -1.05 -7.82
CA ASN A 47 3.99 -1.67 -8.51
C ASN A 47 4.26 -1.73 -10.01
N PHE A 48 3.84 -2.81 -10.65
CA PHE A 48 3.91 -2.97 -12.10
C PHE A 48 2.56 -3.42 -12.66
N HIS A 49 2.19 -2.85 -13.79
CA HIS A 49 1.14 -3.40 -14.64
C HIS A 49 1.75 -4.51 -15.49
N VAL A 50 1.15 -5.69 -15.44
CA VAL A 50 1.65 -6.90 -16.09
C VAL A 50 0.59 -7.43 -17.04
N ARG A 51 0.95 -7.60 -18.29
CA ARG A 51 0.18 -8.40 -19.25
C ARG A 51 0.84 -9.75 -19.41
N VAL A 52 0.03 -10.78 -19.46
CA VAL A 52 0.50 -12.15 -19.71
C VAL A 52 0.09 -12.55 -21.11
N ALA A 53 0.90 -13.38 -21.76
CA ALA A 53 0.48 -14.00 -23.01
C ALA A 53 -0.70 -14.92 -22.72
N GLY A 54 -1.80 -14.79 -23.47
CA GLY A 54 -2.95 -15.67 -23.32
C GLY A 54 -2.53 -17.12 -23.55
N ALA A 55 -3.04 -18.03 -22.72
CA ALA A 55 -3.02 -19.45 -23.01
C ALA A 55 -3.79 -19.64 -24.33
N GLU A 56 -3.08 -19.83 -25.45
CA GLU A 56 -3.72 -20.31 -26.67
C GLU A 56 -4.44 -21.63 -26.33
N GLY A 57 -5.77 -21.60 -26.19
CA GLY A 57 -6.61 -22.79 -26.05
C GLY A 57 -7.00 -23.29 -24.65
N GLY A 58 -6.99 -22.47 -23.59
CA GLY A 58 -7.47 -22.88 -22.24
C GLY A 58 -8.37 -21.84 -21.54
N PRO A 59 -9.25 -22.22 -20.60
CA PRO A 59 -10.39 -21.40 -20.20
C PRO A 59 -9.98 -20.12 -19.43
N GLY A 60 -10.21 -18.96 -20.06
CA GLY A 60 -10.89 -17.79 -19.48
C GLY A 60 -10.25 -17.06 -18.29
N GLY A 61 -8.93 -17.11 -18.10
CA GLY A 61 -8.25 -16.31 -17.06
C GLY A 61 -8.04 -14.84 -17.46
N PRO A 62 -7.90 -13.91 -16.48
CA PRO A 62 -7.56 -12.52 -16.77
C PRO A 62 -6.19 -12.40 -17.45
N CYS A 63 -6.05 -11.51 -18.44
CA CYS A 63 -4.79 -11.30 -19.16
C CYS A 63 -3.92 -10.18 -18.55
N GLU A 64 -4.45 -9.43 -17.59
CA GLU A 64 -3.82 -8.25 -17.00
C GLU A 64 -3.82 -8.32 -15.47
N TYR A 65 -2.68 -7.95 -14.89
CA TYR A 65 -2.40 -8.05 -13.46
C TYR A 65 -1.66 -6.82 -12.95
N VAL A 66 -1.62 -6.68 -11.63
CA VAL A 66 -0.74 -5.77 -10.90
C VAL A 66 0.19 -6.58 -10.01
N LEU A 67 1.48 -6.57 -10.32
CA LEU A 67 2.51 -7.05 -9.41
C LEU A 67 2.77 -5.96 -8.37
N LYS A 68 2.63 -6.30 -7.09
CA LYS A 68 3.02 -5.42 -5.98
C LYS A 68 4.20 -6.03 -5.24
N ILE A 69 5.29 -5.28 -5.16
CA ILE A 69 6.47 -5.59 -4.36
C ILE A 69 6.44 -4.63 -3.18
N SER A 70 6.14 -5.16 -1.98
CA SER A 70 6.06 -4.35 -0.77
C SER A 70 7.44 -3.90 -0.33
N ASN A 71 7.54 -2.70 0.24
CA ASN A 71 8.80 -2.15 0.77
C ASN A 71 9.45 -3.05 1.83
N ALA A 72 10.76 -2.90 2.00
CA ALA A 72 11.58 -3.73 2.87
C ALA A 72 11.14 -3.67 4.35
N GLU A 73 10.58 -2.55 4.82
CA GLU A 73 10.14 -2.39 6.19
C GLU A 73 8.83 -3.12 6.44
N ALA A 74 7.82 -2.93 5.59
CA ALA A 74 6.56 -3.67 5.66
C ALA A 74 6.79 -5.18 5.48
N SER A 75 7.77 -5.56 4.67
CA SER A 75 8.13 -6.96 4.43
C SER A 75 8.75 -7.66 5.65
N ARG A 76 9.18 -6.91 6.68
CA ARG A 76 9.59 -7.49 7.98
C ARG A 76 8.43 -7.90 8.86
N THR A 77 7.20 -7.50 8.51
CA THR A 77 5.97 -7.87 9.24
C THR A 77 4.98 -8.54 8.27
N PRO A 78 5.23 -9.80 7.85
CA PRO A 78 4.38 -10.48 6.87
C PRO A 78 2.90 -10.56 7.29
N GLU A 79 2.62 -10.62 8.58
CA GLU A 79 1.27 -10.64 9.15
C GLU A 79 0.48 -9.40 8.72
N LEU A 80 1.10 -8.22 8.71
CA LEU A 80 0.47 -6.97 8.25
C LEU A 80 -0.07 -7.12 6.83
N LEU A 81 0.75 -7.67 5.93
CA LEU A 81 0.40 -7.85 4.53
C LEU A 81 -0.60 -9.00 4.34
N GLN A 82 -0.53 -10.03 5.19
CA GLN A 82 -1.53 -11.10 5.22
C GLN A 82 -2.90 -10.57 5.63
N VAL A 83 -3.02 -9.77 6.70
CA VAL A 83 -4.31 -9.19 7.12
C VAL A 83 -4.89 -8.32 6.02
N GLN A 84 -4.08 -7.47 5.38
CA GLN A 84 -4.52 -6.66 4.23
C GLN A 84 -5.04 -7.53 3.07
N THR A 85 -4.39 -8.68 2.83
CA THR A 85 -4.81 -9.60 1.77
C THR A 85 -6.12 -10.30 2.11
N HIS A 86 -6.31 -10.70 3.38
CA HIS A 86 -7.55 -11.28 3.85
C HIS A 86 -8.71 -10.27 3.83
N ALA A 87 -8.45 -9.01 4.16
CA ALA A 87 -9.44 -7.94 4.03
C ALA A 87 -9.90 -7.78 2.57
N LEU A 88 -8.97 -7.83 1.60
CA LEU A 88 -9.31 -7.78 0.17
C LEU A 88 -10.19 -8.96 -0.26
N LEU A 89 -9.86 -10.18 0.19
CA LEU A 89 -10.67 -11.38 -0.09
C LEU A 89 -12.06 -11.29 0.53
N PHE A 90 -12.16 -10.81 1.77
CA PHE A 90 -13.41 -10.60 2.48
C PHE A 90 -14.31 -9.58 1.75
N LEU A 91 -13.75 -8.43 1.37
CA LEU A 91 -14.48 -7.40 0.63
C LEU A 91 -15.00 -7.92 -0.72
N ARG A 92 -14.18 -8.71 -1.42
CA ARG A 92 -14.60 -9.34 -2.67
C ARG A 92 -15.76 -10.32 -2.45
N ALA A 93 -15.68 -11.15 -1.39
CA ALA A 93 -16.75 -12.08 -1.04
C ALA A 93 -18.06 -11.37 -0.64
N ALA A 94 -17.95 -10.16 -0.08
CA ALA A 94 -19.07 -9.28 0.21
C ALA A 94 -19.63 -8.54 -1.03
N GLY A 95 -19.05 -8.76 -2.23
CA GLY A 95 -19.53 -8.19 -3.50
C GLY A 95 -18.97 -6.82 -3.85
N LEU A 96 -17.97 -6.31 -3.12
CA LEU A 96 -17.31 -5.06 -3.51
C LEU A 96 -16.44 -5.27 -4.77
N PRO A 97 -16.37 -4.27 -5.67
CA PRO A 97 -15.62 -4.35 -6.93
C PRO A 97 -14.11 -4.20 -6.69
N THR A 98 -13.50 -5.21 -6.09
CA THR A 98 -12.07 -5.23 -5.76
C THR A 98 -11.28 -6.18 -6.66
N ALA A 99 -9.96 -5.94 -6.77
CA ALA A 99 -9.06 -6.85 -7.47
C ALA A 99 -9.03 -8.23 -6.78
N SER A 100 -8.86 -9.29 -7.56
CA SER A 100 -8.67 -10.65 -7.02
C SER A 100 -7.22 -10.90 -6.70
N VAL A 101 -6.94 -11.57 -5.59
CA VAL A 101 -5.59 -12.03 -5.25
C VAL A 101 -5.28 -13.30 -6.03
N CYS A 102 -4.15 -13.31 -6.74
CA CYS A 102 -3.66 -14.47 -7.47
C CYS A 102 -2.72 -15.27 -6.56
N ARG A 103 -2.90 -16.60 -6.54
CA ARG A 103 -2.01 -17.49 -5.78
C ARG A 103 -0.69 -17.67 -6.51
N SER A 104 0.39 -17.78 -5.74
CA SER A 104 1.69 -18.22 -6.27
C SER A 104 1.63 -19.71 -6.66
N LYS A 105 2.67 -20.20 -7.35
CA LYS A 105 2.83 -21.63 -7.66
C LYS A 105 2.81 -22.53 -6.42
N GLY A 106 3.25 -21.99 -5.28
CA GLY A 106 3.18 -22.68 -3.97
C GLY A 106 1.80 -22.59 -3.30
N GLY A 107 0.78 -22.02 -3.95
CA GLY A 107 -0.57 -21.86 -3.43
C GLY A 107 -0.73 -20.69 -2.45
N GLY A 108 0.33 -19.98 -2.10
CA GLY A 108 0.32 -18.84 -1.18
C GLY A 108 -0.32 -17.59 -1.79
N LEU A 109 -1.00 -16.79 -0.97
CA LEU A 109 -1.55 -15.49 -1.38
C LEU A 109 -0.50 -14.38 -1.46
N THR A 110 0.64 -14.61 -0.82
CA THR A 110 1.83 -13.76 -0.83
C THR A 110 3.05 -14.65 -1.02
N SER A 111 4.19 -14.10 -1.42
CA SER A 111 5.46 -14.82 -1.43
C SER A 111 6.59 -13.92 -0.96
N LEU A 112 7.53 -14.46 -0.20
CA LEU A 112 8.73 -13.75 0.22
C LEU A 112 9.83 -14.01 -0.81
N VAL A 113 10.45 -12.95 -1.32
CA VAL A 113 11.50 -13.05 -2.33
C VAL A 113 12.70 -12.25 -1.85
N SER A 114 13.90 -12.76 -2.10
CA SER A 114 15.14 -12.07 -1.75
C SER A 114 15.75 -11.48 -3.02
N ALA A 115 16.12 -10.21 -2.96
CA ALA A 115 16.86 -9.56 -4.03
C ALA A 115 18.18 -9.01 -3.49
N ASP A 116 19.23 -9.18 -4.30
CA ASP A 116 20.54 -8.64 -4.01
C ASP A 116 20.59 -7.18 -4.46
N GLY A 117 20.74 -6.27 -3.49
CA GLY A 117 20.92 -4.83 -3.73
C GLY A 117 22.39 -4.42 -3.85
N GLY A 118 23.29 -5.37 -4.09
CA GLY A 118 24.74 -5.17 -4.20
C GLY A 118 25.46 -5.22 -2.84
N SER A 119 25.02 -4.42 -1.87
CA SER A 119 25.64 -4.37 -0.53
C SER A 119 24.96 -5.28 0.50
N ARG A 120 23.70 -5.66 0.26
CA ARG A 120 22.92 -6.51 1.17
C ARG A 120 21.77 -7.21 0.43
N VAL A 121 21.55 -8.48 0.79
CA VAL A 121 20.34 -9.21 0.41
C VAL A 121 19.16 -8.67 1.24
N THR A 122 18.12 -8.20 0.54
CA THR A 122 16.90 -7.69 1.16
C THR A 122 15.72 -8.53 0.72
N SER A 123 14.86 -8.88 1.68
CA SER A 123 13.65 -9.66 1.42
C SER A 123 12.43 -8.76 1.28
N TYR A 124 11.61 -9.06 0.28
CA TYR A 124 10.42 -8.33 -0.08
C TYR A 124 9.23 -9.29 -0.14
N VAL A 125 8.08 -8.87 0.36
CA VAL A 125 6.83 -9.61 0.18
C VAL A 125 6.20 -9.18 -1.14
N VAL A 126 5.86 -10.14 -1.99
CA VAL A 126 5.22 -9.92 -3.29
C VAL A 126 3.83 -10.50 -3.31
N ARG A 127 2.95 -9.81 -4.03
CA ARG A 127 1.56 -10.21 -4.30
C ARG A 127 1.22 -9.89 -5.74
N LEU A 128 0.40 -10.73 -6.35
CA LEU A 128 -0.14 -10.49 -7.68
C LEU A 128 -1.65 -10.32 -7.56
N LEU A 129 -2.17 -9.24 -8.13
CA LEU A 129 -3.60 -8.92 -8.13
C LEU A 129 -4.09 -8.87 -9.58
N THR A 130 -5.35 -9.18 -9.84
CA THR A 130 -5.94 -8.91 -11.17
C THR A 130 -5.97 -7.40 -11.42
N TYR A 131 -5.73 -6.97 -12.65
CA TYR A 131 -5.90 -5.58 -13.02
C TYR A 131 -7.38 -5.19 -12.96
N LEU A 132 -7.69 -4.01 -12.43
CA LEU A 132 -9.04 -3.45 -12.48
C LEU A 132 -9.11 -2.48 -13.67
N PRO A 133 -9.90 -2.79 -14.70
CA PRO A 133 -10.07 -1.88 -15.82
C PRO A 133 -10.83 -0.63 -15.37
N GLY A 134 -10.41 0.53 -15.85
CA GLY A 134 -11.05 1.81 -15.53
C GLY A 134 -10.10 2.98 -15.73
N ILE A 135 -10.60 4.17 -15.41
CA ILE A 135 -9.85 5.42 -15.48
C ILE A 135 -9.69 5.94 -14.04
N PRO A 136 -8.48 6.31 -13.60
CA PRO A 136 -8.28 6.91 -12.29
C PRO A 136 -9.14 8.17 -12.11
N VAL A 137 -9.72 8.36 -10.92
CA VAL A 137 -10.58 9.52 -10.61
C VAL A 137 -9.85 10.86 -10.85
N ALA A 138 -8.54 10.90 -10.67
CA ALA A 138 -7.72 12.09 -10.91
C ALA A 138 -7.62 12.50 -12.40
N GLU A 139 -7.98 11.60 -13.32
CA GLU A 139 -7.90 11.80 -14.77
C GLU A 139 -9.27 12.11 -15.41
N VAL A 140 -10.33 12.18 -14.62
CA VAL A 140 -11.68 12.49 -15.09
C VAL A 140 -12.21 13.79 -14.46
N PRO A 141 -13.10 14.54 -15.15
CA PRO A 141 -13.75 15.69 -14.55
C PRO A 141 -14.54 15.30 -13.29
N VAL A 142 -14.26 15.99 -12.18
CA VAL A 142 -14.97 15.75 -10.91
C VAL A 142 -16.31 16.48 -10.93
N GLY A 143 -17.40 15.72 -10.93
CA GLY A 143 -18.77 16.23 -10.87
C GLY A 143 -19.56 15.72 -9.65
N PRO A 144 -20.72 16.33 -9.33
CA PRO A 144 -21.51 15.96 -8.15
C PRO A 144 -21.91 14.48 -8.10
N LEU A 145 -22.25 13.88 -9.26
CA LEU A 145 -22.61 12.47 -9.34
C LEU A 145 -21.43 11.56 -8.97
N LEU A 146 -20.23 11.83 -9.50
CA LEU A 146 -19.03 11.06 -9.19
C LEU A 146 -18.69 11.14 -7.69
N LEU A 147 -18.80 12.33 -7.09
CA LEU A 147 -18.59 12.52 -5.65
C LEU A 147 -19.61 11.74 -4.82
N TYR A 148 -20.88 11.73 -5.22
CA TYR A 148 -21.91 10.92 -4.58
C TYR A 148 -21.59 9.41 -4.65
N GLU A 149 -21.16 8.92 -5.82
CA GLU A 149 -20.80 7.52 -6.00
C GLU A 149 -19.56 7.12 -5.18
N ILE A 150 -18.55 7.98 -5.10
CA ILE A 150 -17.38 7.78 -4.24
C ILE A 150 -17.80 7.72 -2.77
N GLY A 151 -18.64 8.65 -2.33
CA GLY A 151 -19.17 8.66 -0.95
C GLY A 151 -19.96 7.40 -0.63
N ARG A 152 -20.85 6.96 -1.52
CA ARG A 152 -21.62 5.72 -1.38
C ARG A 152 -20.71 4.48 -1.31
N LEU A 153 -19.67 4.42 -2.15
CA LEU A 153 -18.70 3.32 -2.12
C LEU A 153 -17.89 3.33 -0.82
N ALA A 154 -17.45 4.50 -0.35
CA ALA A 154 -16.72 4.64 0.91
C ALA A 154 -17.56 4.20 2.11
N ALA A 155 -18.84 4.60 2.17
CA ALA A 155 -19.76 4.16 3.21
C ALA A 155 -19.98 2.64 3.19
N ASN A 156 -20.21 2.05 2.02
CA ASN A 156 -20.38 0.60 1.89
C ASN A 156 -19.11 -0.16 2.29
N LEU A 157 -17.93 0.36 1.94
CA LEU A 157 -16.64 -0.20 2.36
C LEU A 157 -16.50 -0.19 3.89
N ASP A 158 -16.80 0.94 4.52
CA ASP A 158 -16.74 1.12 5.98
C ASP A 158 -17.67 0.13 6.70
N GLU A 159 -18.97 0.15 6.37
CA GLU A 159 -19.98 -0.75 6.94
C GLU A 159 -19.65 -2.24 6.74
N THR A 160 -19.04 -2.59 5.60
CA THR A 160 -18.63 -3.97 5.34
C THR A 160 -17.45 -4.36 6.22
N LEU A 161 -16.45 -3.49 6.37
CA LEU A 161 -15.26 -3.75 7.18
C LEU A 161 -15.55 -3.85 8.68
N GLU A 162 -16.66 -3.29 9.17
CA GLU A 162 -17.11 -3.51 10.56
C GLU A 162 -17.30 -5.00 10.90
N LYS A 163 -17.63 -5.82 9.90
CA LYS A 163 -17.86 -7.28 10.03
C LYS A 163 -16.60 -8.10 9.77
N PHE A 164 -15.47 -7.45 9.49
CA PHE A 164 -14.21 -8.13 9.23
C PHE A 164 -13.54 -8.56 10.54
N HIS A 165 -13.29 -9.87 10.66
CA HIS A 165 -12.57 -10.43 11.80
C HIS A 165 -11.32 -11.18 11.33
N HIS A 166 -10.20 -10.96 12.02
CA HIS A 166 -8.96 -11.68 11.77
C HIS A 166 -8.15 -11.85 13.07
N PRO A 167 -7.59 -13.04 13.37
CA PRO A 167 -6.85 -13.28 14.62
C PRO A 167 -5.65 -12.35 14.86
N LYS A 168 -5.12 -11.77 13.79
CA LYS A 168 -3.97 -10.85 13.79
C LYS A 168 -4.37 -9.39 13.54
N LEU A 169 -5.64 -9.01 13.67
CA LEU A 169 -6.10 -7.65 13.35
C LEU A 169 -5.31 -6.56 14.09
N SER A 170 -4.85 -6.84 15.31
CA SER A 170 -4.04 -5.92 16.10
C SER A 170 -2.72 -5.50 15.44
N CYS A 171 -2.19 -6.25 14.47
CA CYS A 171 -0.99 -5.85 13.73
C CYS A 171 -1.22 -4.63 12.81
N LEU A 172 -2.49 -4.26 12.54
CA LEU A 172 -2.83 -3.02 11.83
C LEU A 172 -2.62 -1.79 12.72
N HIS A 173 -2.66 -1.93 14.05
CA HIS A 173 -2.38 -0.84 14.99
C HIS A 173 -0.89 -0.54 15.03
N ARG A 174 -0.49 0.49 14.28
CA ARG A 174 0.90 0.93 14.16
C ARG A 174 1.05 2.27 14.85
N GLU A 175 1.46 2.24 16.11
CA GLU A 175 1.50 3.42 17.00
C GLU A 175 2.20 4.63 16.38
N ASN A 176 3.36 4.45 15.74
CA ASN A 176 4.14 5.54 15.16
C ASN A 176 4.03 5.65 13.63
N PHE A 177 2.94 5.15 13.04
CA PHE A 177 2.73 5.25 11.60
C PHE A 177 2.28 6.65 11.21
N ILE A 178 3.08 7.34 10.38
CA ILE A 178 2.84 8.76 10.02
C ILE A 178 1.52 8.99 9.28
N TRP A 179 0.95 7.97 8.66
CA TRP A 179 -0.33 8.05 7.95
C TRP A 179 -1.54 7.72 8.85
N ASN A 180 -1.31 7.41 10.12
CA ASN A 180 -2.39 7.36 11.10
C ASN A 180 -2.75 8.80 11.50
N LEU A 181 -4.01 9.20 11.29
CA LEU A 181 -4.47 10.55 11.57
C LEU A 181 -4.38 10.95 13.06
N ARG A 182 -4.22 9.99 13.98
CA ARG A 182 -3.93 10.26 15.40
C ARG A 182 -2.51 10.81 15.63
N ASN A 183 -1.61 10.60 14.65
CA ASN A 183 -0.19 10.89 14.76
C ASN A 183 0.23 12.22 14.13
N VAL A 184 -0.70 13.18 13.98
CA VAL A 184 -0.38 14.56 13.59
C VAL A 184 0.80 15.16 14.37
N PRO A 185 0.97 14.92 15.69
CA PRO A 185 2.16 15.39 16.43
C PRO A 185 3.50 14.91 15.88
N LEU A 186 3.56 13.75 15.20
CA LEU A 186 4.81 13.26 14.62
C LEU A 186 5.36 14.18 13.51
N LEU A 187 4.53 15.08 12.98
CA LEU A 187 4.93 16.04 11.95
C LEU A 187 5.83 17.15 12.48
N GLU A 188 5.89 17.40 13.80
CA GLU A 188 6.72 18.47 14.39
C GLU A 188 8.18 18.36 14.00
N LYS A 189 8.71 17.12 13.94
CA LYS A 189 10.10 16.85 13.55
C LYS A 189 10.42 17.22 12.09
N HIS A 190 9.41 17.55 11.29
CA HIS A 190 9.53 17.88 9.88
C HIS A 190 9.23 19.36 9.57
N VAL A 191 8.78 20.13 10.57
CA VAL A 191 8.36 21.53 10.40
C VAL A 191 9.49 22.40 9.86
N ASP A 192 10.74 22.10 10.21
CA ASP A 192 11.90 22.89 9.77
C ASP A 192 12.09 22.89 8.24
N ILE A 193 11.52 21.92 7.52
CA ILE A 193 11.56 21.84 6.04
C ILE A 193 10.81 23.03 5.41
N LEU A 194 9.83 23.62 6.10
CA LEU A 194 9.02 24.73 5.60
C LEU A 194 9.78 26.08 5.59
N GLY A 195 10.99 26.14 6.14
CA GLY A 195 11.73 27.39 6.32
C GLY A 195 11.05 28.30 7.37
N GLN A 196 11.36 29.60 7.32
CA GLN A 196 10.71 30.60 8.17
C GLN A 196 9.56 31.28 7.40
N GLY A 197 8.41 31.46 8.05
CA GLY A 197 7.27 32.19 7.48
C GLY A 197 5.91 31.69 7.93
N GLN A 198 4.86 32.30 7.37
CA GLN A 198 3.46 32.10 7.75
C GLN A 198 3.01 30.63 7.65
N ASN A 199 3.48 29.90 6.64
CA ASN A 199 3.14 28.47 6.48
C ASN A 199 3.65 27.63 7.65
N ARG A 200 4.87 27.88 8.12
CA ARG A 200 5.44 27.20 9.29
C ARG A 200 4.64 27.51 10.55
N GLU A 201 4.34 28.78 10.77
CA GLU A 201 3.55 29.22 11.93
C GLU A 201 2.16 28.60 11.94
N LEU A 202 1.50 28.52 10.78
CA LEU A 202 0.20 27.89 10.63
C LEU A 202 0.26 26.39 10.95
N VAL A 203 1.23 25.66 10.37
CA VAL A 203 1.38 24.22 10.59
C VAL A 203 1.67 23.92 12.07
N VAL A 204 2.58 24.66 12.70
CA VAL A 204 2.87 24.51 14.15
C VAL A 204 1.63 24.75 14.99
N ARG A 205 0.86 25.81 14.68
CA ARG A 205 -0.38 26.13 15.38
C ARG A 205 -1.42 25.02 15.23
N VAL A 206 -1.60 24.48 14.02
CA VAL A 206 -2.54 23.37 13.78
C VAL A 206 -2.12 22.11 14.54
N ILE A 207 -0.83 21.78 14.57
CA ILE A 207 -0.33 20.64 15.36
C ILE A 207 -0.60 20.85 16.85
N GLN A 208 -0.35 22.05 17.37
CA GLN A 208 -0.61 22.38 18.77
C GLN A 208 -2.11 22.28 19.11
N LEU A 209 -2.98 22.84 18.27
CA LEU A 209 -4.44 22.71 18.44
C LEU A 209 -4.88 21.24 18.42
N PHE A 210 -4.30 20.42 17.54
CA PHE A 210 -4.60 18.98 17.51
C PHE A 210 -4.23 18.30 18.84
N LYS A 211 -3.07 18.64 19.42
CA LYS A 211 -2.65 18.12 20.73
C LYS A 211 -3.63 18.51 21.83
N ASP A 212 -4.01 19.79 21.86
CA ASP A 212 -4.80 20.33 22.97
C ASP A 212 -6.28 19.90 22.88
N GLU A 213 -6.84 19.85 21.67
CA GLU A 213 -8.27 19.66 21.47
C GLU A 213 -8.68 18.26 21.03
N VAL A 214 -7.83 17.54 20.30
CA VAL A 214 -8.15 16.21 19.74
C VAL A 214 -7.55 15.10 20.59
N LEU A 215 -6.25 15.15 20.90
CA LEU A 215 -5.60 14.07 21.66
C LEU A 215 -6.21 13.88 23.05
N THR A 216 -6.58 14.98 23.72
CA THR A 216 -7.22 14.96 25.04
C THR A 216 -8.59 14.28 25.04
N LYS A 217 -9.24 14.19 23.87
CA LYS A 217 -10.57 13.62 23.67
C LYS A 217 -10.58 12.34 22.86
N LEU A 218 -9.43 11.78 22.49
CA LEU A 218 -9.32 10.64 21.56
C LEU A 218 -10.24 9.46 21.90
N LYS A 219 -10.37 9.13 23.19
CA LYS A 219 -11.24 8.06 23.70
C LYS A 219 -12.73 8.23 23.38
N HIS A 220 -13.16 9.42 22.96
CA HIS A 220 -14.54 9.73 22.61
C HIS A 220 -14.82 9.59 21.12
N PHE A 221 -13.79 9.43 20.29
CA PHE A 221 -13.95 9.16 18.86
C PHE A 221 -14.07 7.67 18.62
N ARG A 222 -14.80 7.31 17.56
CA ARG A 222 -14.82 5.94 17.06
C ARG A 222 -13.43 5.58 16.55
N GLU A 223 -12.91 4.44 17.02
CA GLU A 223 -11.70 3.80 16.49
C GLU A 223 -12.05 2.62 15.58
#